data_AF-A0A0B6ZWR2-F1
#
_entry.id   AF-A0A0B6ZWR2-F1
#
_cell.length_a   1.000
_cell.length_b   1.000
_cell.length_c   1.000
_cell.angle_alpha   90.00
_cell.angle_beta   90.00
_cell.angle_gamma   90.00
#
_symmetry.space_group_name_H-M   'P 1'
#
loop_
_entity.id
_entity.type
_entity.pdbx_description
1 polymer ?
#
loop_
_entity_poly.entity_id
_entity_poly.type
_entity_poly.pdbx_seq_one_letter_code
_entity_poly.pdbx_strand_id
1 'polypeptide(L)'
;VTVNAYYSPTRNDVIFPIAMFHLPFYIPDGPSAVNFGAMGSIIGHEITHAFDLQGRQYDGQGKLSDWWDEQTAENFMLTTACMQEQYSNIKIRGVKIDGNFTLDENIADNSGLRAAMYAYQMWIEEF
;
A
#
# COMPACT_ATOMS: atom_id res chain seq x y z
N VAL A 1 -6.45 21.61 6.49
CA VAL A 1 -7.08 20.47 5.80
C VAL A 1 -6.04 19.37 5.75
N THR A 2 -6.40 18.14 6.08
CA THR A 2 -5.45 17.01 6.06
C THR A 2 -5.24 16.57 4.62
N VAL A 3 -3.99 16.53 4.17
CA VAL A 3 -3.58 15.98 2.87
C VAL A 3 -2.85 14.68 3.17
N ASN A 4 -3.60 13.68 3.63
CA ASN A 4 -3.08 12.36 3.90
C ASN A 4 -4.23 11.34 3.82
N ALA A 5 -3.96 10.18 3.24
CA ALA A 5 -4.85 9.05 3.30
C ALA A 5 -4.45 8.17 4.50
N TYR A 6 -5.34 7.29 4.93
CA TYR A 6 -5.02 6.29 5.94
C TYR A 6 -6.04 5.15 5.92
N TYR A 7 -5.54 3.96 6.24
CA TYR A 7 -6.31 2.78 6.59
C TYR A 7 -6.49 2.65 8.12
N SER A 8 -7.66 2.16 8.55
CA SER A 8 -7.94 1.86 9.95
C SER A 8 -8.32 0.38 10.13
N PRO A 9 -7.41 -0.46 10.70
CA PRO A 9 -7.65 -1.90 10.84
C PRO A 9 -8.92 -2.25 11.62
N THR A 10 -9.18 -1.56 12.73
CA THR A 10 -10.34 -1.83 13.60
C THR A 10 -11.69 -1.48 12.99
N ARG A 11 -11.70 -0.67 11.93
CA ARG A 11 -12.90 -0.27 11.19
C ARG A 11 -12.98 -0.90 9.81
N ASN A 12 -11.87 -1.50 9.36
CA ASN A 12 -11.66 -1.99 8.01
C ASN A 12 -12.10 -0.96 6.95
N ASP A 13 -11.69 0.30 7.12
CA ASP A 13 -11.99 1.37 6.17
C ASP A 13 -10.74 2.13 5.74
N VAL A 14 -10.83 2.65 4.52
CA VAL A 14 -9.82 3.51 3.90
C VAL A 14 -10.41 4.88 3.71
N ILE A 15 -9.69 5.92 4.11
CA ILE A 15 -10.17 7.29 4.11
C ILE A 15 -9.30 8.15 3.19
N PHE A 16 -9.93 8.76 2.18
CA PHE A 16 -9.32 9.73 1.28
C PHE A 16 -9.98 11.10 1.46
N PRO A 17 -9.34 12.06 2.14
CA PRO A 17 -9.87 13.42 2.23
C PRO A 17 -10.02 14.06 0.86
N ILE A 18 -11.06 14.89 0.69
CA ILE A 18 -11.32 15.58 -0.59
C ILE A 18 -10.13 16.44 -1.07
N ALA A 19 -9.30 16.92 -0.13
CA ALA A 19 -8.09 17.66 -0.44
C ALA A 19 -6.96 16.81 -1.05
N MET A 20 -7.17 15.52 -1.28
CA MET A 20 -6.25 14.73 -2.10
C MET A 20 -6.68 14.69 -3.57
N PHE A 21 -7.92 15.06 -3.90
CA PHE A 21 -8.44 15.04 -5.27
C PHE A 21 -8.12 16.32 -6.05
N HIS A 22 -6.86 16.73 -5.98
CA HIS A 22 -6.29 17.82 -6.76
C HIS A 22 -4.83 17.52 -7.12
N LEU A 23 -4.20 18.39 -7.91
CA LEU A 23 -2.78 18.28 -8.25
C LEU A 23 -1.90 18.18 -6.99
N PRO A 24 -0.86 17.33 -6.97
CA PRO A 24 -0.38 16.48 -8.07
C PRO A 24 -1.04 15.09 -8.14
N PHE A 25 -1.97 14.75 -7.25
CA PHE A 25 -2.48 13.38 -7.11
C PHE A 25 -3.56 13.02 -8.13
N TYR A 26 -4.45 13.97 -8.44
CA TYR A 26 -5.55 13.76 -9.38
C TYR A 26 -5.80 14.97 -10.27
N ILE A 27 -5.99 14.71 -11.56
CA ILE A 27 -6.30 15.69 -12.60
C ILE A 27 -7.56 15.21 -13.33
N PRO A 28 -8.72 15.86 -13.13
CA PRO A 28 -10.00 15.39 -13.69
C PRO A 28 -9.96 15.10 -15.19
N ASP A 29 -9.39 16.03 -15.97
CA ASP A 29 -9.27 15.92 -17.43
C ASP A 29 -7.83 15.61 -17.88
N GLY A 30 -7.00 15.06 -16.98
CA GLY A 30 -5.60 14.75 -17.25
C GLY A 30 -5.38 13.35 -17.82
N PRO A 31 -4.12 13.00 -18.19
CA PRO A 31 -3.81 11.67 -18.67
C PRO A 31 -4.12 10.60 -17.61
N SER A 32 -4.92 9.59 -17.96
CA SER A 32 -5.30 8.50 -17.05
C SER A 32 -4.08 7.84 -16.41
N ALA A 33 -3.00 7.63 -17.18
CA ALA A 33 -1.74 7.07 -16.68
C ALA A 33 -1.19 7.84 -15.46
N VAL A 34 -1.33 9.17 -15.43
CA VAL A 34 -0.90 10.00 -14.28
C VAL A 34 -1.83 9.78 -13.09
N ASN A 35 -3.14 9.74 -13.31
CA ASN A 35 -4.11 9.50 -12.24
C ASN A 35 -3.96 8.10 -11.62
N PHE A 36 -3.76 7.06 -12.43
CA PHE A 36 -3.47 5.71 -11.93
C PHE A 36 -2.12 5.66 -11.22
N GLY A 37 -1.06 6.26 -11.79
CA GLY A 37 0.27 6.27 -11.17
C GLY A 37 0.33 7.03 -9.85
N ALA A 38 -0.44 8.12 -9.70
CA ALA A 38 -0.46 8.94 -8.50
C ALA A 38 -1.59 8.54 -7.54
N MET A 39 -2.85 8.91 -7.82
CA MET A 39 -3.97 8.55 -6.94
C MET A 39 -4.20 7.05 -6.87
N GLY A 40 -4.08 6.33 -8.00
CA GLY A 40 -4.27 4.88 -8.01
C GLY A 40 -3.26 4.14 -7.13
N SER A 41 -1.99 4.57 -7.11
CA SER A 41 -0.97 3.97 -6.24
C SER A 41 -1.22 4.26 -4.77
N ILE A 42 -1.69 5.47 -4.42
CA ILE A 42 -2.12 5.81 -3.05
C ILE A 42 -3.31 4.95 -2.64
N ILE A 43 -4.32 4.79 -3.52
CA ILE A 43 -5.46 3.92 -3.22
C ILE A 43 -5.01 2.48 -2.99
N GLY A 44 -4.13 1.96 -3.85
CA GLY A 44 -3.57 0.62 -3.69
C GLY A 44 -2.72 0.47 -2.43
N HIS A 45 -1.98 1.51 -2.04
CA HIS A 45 -1.16 1.56 -0.83
C HIS A 45 -2.04 1.40 0.41
N GLU A 46 -3.09 2.22 0.53
CA GLU A 46 -3.99 2.15 1.69
C GLU A 46 -4.80 0.85 1.76
N ILE A 47 -5.18 0.28 0.61
CA ILE A 47 -5.81 -1.05 0.59
C ILE A 47 -4.81 -2.12 1.05
N THR A 48 -3.54 -1.99 0.68
CA THR A 48 -2.49 -2.94 1.08
C THR A 48 -2.26 -2.95 2.58
N HIS A 49 -2.47 -1.82 3.28
CA HIS A 49 -2.41 -1.79 4.74
C HIS A 49 -3.42 -2.72 5.43
N ALA A 50 -4.46 -3.21 4.75
CA ALA A 50 -5.30 -4.28 5.27
C ALA A 50 -4.60 -5.65 5.34
N PHE A 51 -3.46 -5.80 4.67
CA PHE A 51 -2.77 -7.07 4.47
C PHE A 51 -1.27 -7.01 4.82
N ASP A 52 -0.75 -5.89 5.31
CA ASP A 52 0.62 -5.77 5.82
C ASP A 52 0.81 -6.54 7.16
N LEU A 53 1.97 -6.41 7.83
CA LEU A 53 2.26 -7.19 9.04
C LEU A 53 1.29 -6.87 10.19
N GLN A 54 0.78 -5.65 10.27
CA GLN A 54 -0.18 -5.22 11.28
C GLN A 54 -1.61 -5.50 10.82
N GLY A 55 -1.95 -5.10 9.60
CA GLY A 55 -3.27 -5.23 9.00
C GLY A 55 -3.75 -6.66 8.94
N ARG A 56 -2.88 -7.60 8.54
CA ARG A 56 -3.23 -9.02 8.43
C ARG A 56 -3.72 -9.64 9.74
N GLN A 57 -3.44 -9.02 10.89
CA GLN A 57 -3.86 -9.54 12.19
C GLN A 57 -5.33 -9.25 12.49
N TYR A 58 -5.97 -8.40 11.68
CA TYR A 58 -7.37 -8.03 11.79
C TYR A 58 -8.18 -8.72 10.71
N ASP A 59 -9.30 -9.34 11.09
CA ASP A 59 -10.24 -9.91 10.14
C ASP A 59 -11.06 -8.82 9.41
N GLY A 60 -11.93 -9.24 8.47
CA GLY A 60 -12.76 -8.30 7.69
C GLY A 60 -13.78 -7.50 8.50
N GLN A 61 -13.97 -7.79 9.79
CA GLN A 61 -14.81 -7.03 10.72
C GLN A 61 -13.97 -6.09 11.61
N GLY A 62 -12.65 -6.03 11.39
CA GLY A 62 -11.72 -5.24 12.18
C GLY A 62 -11.40 -5.84 13.54
N LYS A 63 -11.62 -7.15 13.73
CA LYS A 63 -11.30 -7.83 14.98
C LYS A 63 -9.94 -8.51 14.89
N LEU A 64 -9.13 -8.34 15.93
CA LEU A 64 -7.87 -9.07 16.07
C LEU A 64 -8.16 -10.58 16.13
N SER A 65 -7.73 -11.31 15.09
CA SER A 65 -7.94 -12.74 14.92
C SER A 65 -6.89 -13.28 13.97
N ASP A 66 -6.35 -14.46 14.25
CA ASP A 66 -5.54 -15.17 13.27
C ASP A 66 -6.47 -15.87 12.28
N TRP A 67 -6.61 -15.32 11.08
CA TRP A 67 -7.53 -15.79 10.04
C TRP A 67 -6.79 -16.37 8.83
N TRP A 68 -5.47 -16.36 8.84
CA TRP A 68 -4.65 -17.01 7.81
C TRP A 68 -4.35 -18.44 8.23
N ASP A 69 -4.29 -19.34 7.25
CA ASP A 69 -3.67 -20.64 7.49
C ASP A 69 -2.16 -20.48 7.67
N GLU A 70 -1.55 -21.45 8.37
CA GLU A 70 -0.13 -21.43 8.72
C GLU A 70 0.76 -21.31 7.49
N GLN A 71 0.42 -21.99 6.39
CA GLN A 71 1.22 -21.97 5.16
C GLN A 71 1.21 -20.59 4.50
N THR A 72 0.06 -19.91 4.49
CA THR A 72 -0.06 -18.54 3.98
C THR A 72 0.74 -17.55 4.84
N ALA A 73 0.68 -17.68 6.17
CA ALA A 73 1.45 -16.86 7.09
C ALA A 73 2.96 -17.04 6.90
N GLU A 74 3.44 -18.28 6.76
CA GLU A 74 4.86 -18.57 6.49
C GLU A 74 5.33 -17.96 5.17
N ASN A 75 4.56 -18.17 4.08
CA ASN A 75 4.89 -17.63 2.76
C ASN A 75 4.95 -16.10 2.74
N PHE A 76 4.06 -15.45 3.48
CA PHE A 76 4.08 -14.01 3.64
C PHE A 76 5.34 -13.53 4.37
N MET A 77 5.73 -14.20 5.47
CA MET A 77 6.96 -13.85 6.20
C MET A 77 8.20 -14.02 5.33
N LEU A 78 8.27 -15.08 4.52
CA LEU A 78 9.37 -15.29 3.56
C LEU A 78 9.43 -14.19 2.49
N THR A 79 8.27 -13.79 1.97
CA THR A 79 8.18 -12.76 0.92
C THR A 79 8.59 -11.39 1.45
N THR A 80 8.12 -11.03 2.65
CA THR A 80 8.40 -9.73 3.28
C THR A 80 9.84 -9.61 3.77
N ALA A 81 10.50 -10.73 4.14
CA ALA A 81 11.92 -10.73 4.49
C ALA A 81 12.83 -10.18 3.37
N CYS A 82 12.48 -10.42 2.10
CA CYS A 82 13.21 -9.86 0.95
C CYS A 82 13.16 -8.32 0.95
N MET A 83 11.99 -7.74 1.22
CA MET A 83 11.83 -6.28 1.31
C MET A 83 12.57 -5.73 2.53
N GLN A 84 12.49 -6.40 3.67
CA GLN A 84 13.25 -6.01 4.86
C GLN A 84 14.76 -5.92 4.56
N GLU A 85 15.32 -6.94 3.90
CA GLU A 85 16.73 -6.96 3.51
C GLU A 85 17.05 -5.87 2.50
N GLN A 86 16.24 -5.72 1.45
CA GLN A 86 16.42 -4.70 0.43
C GLN A 86 16.52 -3.30 1.04
N TYR A 87 15.55 -2.91 1.88
CA TYR A 87 15.50 -1.58 2.45
C TYR A 87 16.57 -1.36 3.53
N SER A 88 16.95 -2.40 4.27
CA SER A 88 18.07 -2.34 5.23
C SER A 88 19.44 -2.08 4.57
N ASN A 89 19.55 -2.37 3.27
CA ASN A 89 20.76 -2.12 2.48
C ASN A 89 20.82 -0.69 1.90
N ILE A 90 19.73 0.08 1.99
CA ILE A 90 19.69 1.47 1.52
C ILE A 90 20.37 2.39 2.53
N LYS A 91 21.20 3.32 2.02
CA LYS A 91 21.80 4.39 2.81
C LYS A 91 21.41 5.75 2.25
N ILE A 92 20.88 6.62 3.10
CA ILE A 92 20.58 8.01 2.78
C ILE A 92 21.55 8.90 3.55
N ARG A 93 22.37 9.67 2.84
CA ARG A 93 23.38 10.57 3.44
C ARG A 93 24.28 9.87 4.47
N GLY A 94 24.61 8.60 4.21
CA GLY A 94 25.47 7.77 5.08
C GLY A 94 24.73 7.02 6.20
N VAL A 95 23.45 7.30 6.45
CA VAL A 95 22.63 6.63 7.45
C VAL A 95 21.91 5.44 6.80
N LYS A 96 21.99 4.25 7.40
CA LYS A 96 21.21 3.09 6.97
C LYS A 96 19.75 3.27 7.34
N ILE A 97 18.85 2.92 6.41
CA ILE A 97 17.43 2.78 6.73
C ILE A 97 17.25 1.52 7.59
N ASP A 98 16.36 1.59 8.57
CA ASP A 98 15.90 0.41 9.29
C ASP A 98 14.79 -0.26 8.48
N GLY A 99 15.15 -1.29 7.70
CA GLY A 99 14.21 -1.99 6.84
C GLY A 99 13.10 -2.73 7.61
N ASN A 100 13.32 -3.03 8.90
CA ASN A 100 12.28 -3.59 9.76
C ASN A 100 11.28 -2.52 10.19
N PHE A 101 11.78 -1.33 10.56
CA PHE A 101 10.92 -0.20 10.93
C PHE A 101 10.03 0.28 9.77
N THR A 102 10.55 0.26 8.54
CA THR A 102 9.81 0.74 7.35
C THR A 102 8.97 -0.33 6.65
N LEU A 103 8.97 -1.58 7.16
CA LEU A 103 8.54 -2.73 6.37
C LEU A 103 7.07 -2.65 5.90
N ASP A 104 6.15 -2.24 6.77
CA ASP A 104 4.73 -2.13 6.42
C ASP A 104 4.48 -1.12 5.30
N GLU A 105 5.07 0.08 5.40
CA GLU A 105 5.03 1.12 4.36
C GLU A 105 5.67 0.63 3.05
N ASN A 106 6.78 -0.10 3.14
CA ASN A 106 7.44 -0.65 1.95
C ASN A 106 6.56 -1.69 1.24
N ILE A 107 5.86 -2.54 2.01
CA ILE A 107 4.89 -3.51 1.46
C ILE A 107 3.76 -2.76 0.75
N ALA A 108 3.21 -1.73 1.40
CA ALA A 108 2.13 -0.90 0.88
C ALA A 108 2.52 -0.16 -0.40
N ASP A 109 3.69 0.46 -0.45
CA ASP A 109 4.22 1.15 -1.63
C ASP A 109 4.38 0.22 -2.83
N ASN A 110 5.04 -0.93 -2.63
CA ASN A 110 5.34 -1.85 -3.72
C ASN A 110 4.06 -2.51 -4.26
N SER A 111 3.16 -2.89 -3.36
CA SER A 111 1.90 -3.55 -3.74
C SER A 111 0.91 -2.55 -4.34
N GLY A 112 0.83 -1.34 -3.78
CA GLY A 112 -0.04 -0.28 -4.24
C GLY A 112 0.29 0.18 -5.65
N LEU A 113 1.58 0.40 -5.95
CA LEU A 113 2.02 0.74 -7.30
C LEU A 113 1.73 -0.40 -8.29
N ARG A 114 1.96 -1.65 -7.89
CA ARG A 114 1.69 -2.83 -8.73
C ARG A 114 0.19 -2.98 -9.01
N ALA A 115 -0.66 -2.81 -8.00
CA ALA A 115 -2.11 -2.85 -8.15
C ALA A 115 -2.61 -1.72 -9.08
N ALA A 116 -2.08 -0.51 -8.92
CA ALA A 116 -2.39 0.62 -9.79
C ALA A 116 -1.98 0.38 -11.25
N MET A 117 -0.81 -0.23 -11.47
CA MET A 117 -0.34 -0.60 -12.81
C MET A 117 -1.24 -1.65 -13.45
N TYR A 118 -1.65 -2.70 -12.71
CA TYR A 118 -2.61 -3.68 -13.22
C TYR A 118 -3.97 -3.05 -13.53
N ALA A 119 -4.47 -2.19 -12.65
CA ALA A 119 -5.73 -1.49 -12.89
C ALA A 119 -5.67 -0.60 -14.14
N TYR A 120 -4.55 0.08 -14.37
CA TYR A 120 -4.33 0.85 -15.59
C TYR A 120 -4.27 -0.04 -16.84
N GLN A 121 -3.59 -1.19 -16.76
CA GLN A 121 -3.55 -2.16 -17.86
C GLN A 121 -4.93 -2.70 -18.22
N MET A 122 -5.75 -3.02 -17.22
CA MET A 122 -7.14 -3.44 -17.46
C MET A 122 -7.95 -2.30 -18.10
N TRP A 123 -7.76 -1.07 -17.63
CA TRP A 123 -8.48 0.09 -18.17
C TRP A 123 -8.16 0.36 -19.64
N ILE A 124 -6.90 0.22 -20.08
CA ILE A 124 -6.51 0.38 -21.49
C ILE A 124 -6.91 -0.82 -22.37
N GLU A 125 -7.25 -1.96 -21.79
CA GLU A 125 -7.76 -3.11 -22.54
C GLU A 125 -9.29 -3.02 -22.75
N GLU A 126 -9.99 -2.37 -21.81
CA GLU A 126 -11.43 -2.13 -21.87
C GLU A 126 -11.79 -0.95 -22.79
N PHE A 127 -10.88 0.02 -22.97
CA PHE A 127 -11.08 1.27 -23.73
C PHE A 127 -9.98 1.51 -24.78
#